data_AF-A0A6B0XSK6-F1
#
_entry.id   AF-A0A6B0XSK6-F1
#
_cell.length_a   1.000
_cell.length_b   1.000
_cell.length_c   1.000
_cell.angle_alpha   90.00
_cell.angle_beta   90.00
_cell.angle_gamma   90.00
#
_symmetry.space_group_name_H-M   'P 1'
#
loop_
_entity.id
_entity.type
_entity.pdbx_description
1 polymer ?
#
loop_
_entity_poly.entity_id
_entity_poly.type
_entity_poly.pdbx_seq_one_letter_code
_entity_poly.pdbx_strand_id
1 'polypeptide(L)' 'MMEKLGMTREGTLRSHRTLRGERVDDVYYGLLREEWGDGRRLSRSVST' A
#
# COMPACT_ATOMS: atom_id res chain seq x y z
N MET A 1 0.74 8.33 0.59
CA MET A 1 0.69 8.79 -0.82
C MET A 1 0.06 7.73 -1.71
N MET A 2 0.47 6.46 -1.61
CA MET A 2 -0.09 5.37 -2.41
C MET A 2 -1.58 5.09 -2.15
N GLU A 3 -2.06 5.25 -0.92
CA GLU A 3 -3.50 5.13 -0.61
C GLU A 3 -4.34 6.22 -1.30
N LYS A 4 -3.79 7.43 -1.45
CA LYS A 4 -4.46 8.51 -2.20
C LYS A 4 -4.52 8.26 -3.70
N LEU A 5 -3.68 7.34 -4.21
CA LEU A 5 -3.71 6.85 -5.58
C LEU A 5 -4.66 5.65 -5.74
N GLY A 6 -5.38 5.27 -4.67
CA GLY A 6 -6.32 4.15 -4.68
C GLY A 6 -5.69 2.79 -4.39
N MET A 7 -4.40 2.73 -4.04
CA MET A 7 -3.73 1.46 -3.73
C MET A 7 -3.97 1.02 -2.27
N THR A 8 -4.08 -0.27 -2.04
CA THR A 8 -4.27 -0.87 -0.71
C THR A 8 -2.95 -1.36 -0.14
N ARG A 9 -2.71 -1.16 1.17
CA ARG A 9 -1.50 -1.67 1.85
C ARG A 9 -1.71 -3.13 2.24
N GLU A 10 -1.02 -4.03 1.55
CA GLU A 10 -1.18 -5.48 1.71
C GLU A 10 -0.25 -6.07 2.78
N GLY A 11 0.87 -5.40 3.07
CA GLY A 11 1.79 -5.89 4.09
C GLY A 11 3.00 -5.02 4.32
N THR A 12 3.65 -5.28 5.46
CA THR A 12 4.92 -4.65 5.83
C THR A 12 5.91 -5.73 6.25
N LEU A 13 7.02 -5.83 5.52
CA LEU A 13 8.12 -6.73 5.82
C LEU A 13 9.19 -5.93 6.57
N ARG A 14 9.25 -6.12 7.89
CA ARG A 14 10.12 -5.33 8.76
C ARG A 14 11.58 -5.75 8.61
N SER A 15 12.44 -4.76 8.44
CA SER A 15 13.89 -4.91 8.28
C SER A 15 14.26 -5.92 7.18
N HIS A 16 13.43 -6.11 6.15
CA HIS A 16 13.63 -7.21 5.21
C HIS A 16 14.82 -7.01 4.28
N ARG A 17 15.11 -5.75 3.91
CA ARG A 17 16.25 -5.41 3.05
C ARG A 17 17.30 -4.59 3.77
N THR A 18 18.51 -4.64 3.22
CA THR A 18 19.60 -3.73 3.59
C THR A 18 19.78 -2.72 2.47
N LEU A 19 19.62 -1.44 2.77
CA LEU A 19 19.83 -0.34 1.84
C LEU A 19 20.87 0.59 2.42
N ARG A 20 21.97 0.83 1.70
CA ARG A 20 23.10 1.68 2.15
C ARG A 20 23.65 1.31 3.53
N GLY A 21 23.68 0.00 3.84
CA GLY A 21 24.21 -0.51 5.11
C GLY A 21 23.19 -0.53 6.26
N GLU A 22 21.98 -0.01 6.07
CA GLU A 22 20.93 0.01 7.09
C GLU A 22 19.81 -0.96 6.75
N ARG A 23 19.20 -1.57 7.78
CA ARG A 23 18.02 -2.42 7.63
C ARG A 23 16.78 -1.53 7.44
N VAL A 24 16.00 -1.81 6.41
CA VAL A 24 14.81 -1.04 6.05
C VAL A 24 13.56 -1.91 6.00
N ASP A 25 12.43 -1.29 6.32
CA ASP A 25 11.11 -1.91 6.22
C ASP A 25 10.59 -1.76 4.78
N ASP A 26 10.07 -2.85 4.23
CA ASP A 26 9.42 -2.84 2.92
C ASP A 26 7.92 -2.83 3.10
N VAL A 27 7.25 -1.86 2.46
CA VAL A 27 5.79 -1.76 2.47
C VAL A 27 5.28 -2.10 1.08
N TYR A 28 4.42 -3.10 1.00
CA TYR A 28 3.81 -3.57 -0.23
C TYR A 28 2.42 -2.95 -0.39
N TYR A 29 2.20 -2.36 -1.56
CA TYR A 29 0.90 -1.83 -1.97
C TYR A 29 0.41 -2.59 -3.20
N GLY A 30 -0.84 -3.04 -3.13
CA GLY A 30 -1.56 -3.68 -4.22
C GLY A 30 -2.54 -2.71 -4.87
N LEU A 31 -2.79 -2.91 -6.16
CA LEU A 31 -3.92 -2.32 -6.86
C LEU A 31 -4.40 -3.34 -7.87
N LEU A 32 -5.61 -3.84 -7.66
CA LEU A 32 -6.24 -4.79 -8.56
C LEU A 32 -6.70 -4.06 -9.83
N ARG A 33 -6.73 -4.81 -10.93
CA ARG A 33 -7.15 -4.24 -12.22
C ARG A 33 -8.60 -3.77 -12.22
N GLU A 34 -9.45 -4.38 -11.40
CA GLU A 34 -10.85 -3.99 -11.24
C GLU A 34 -11.00 -2.69 -10.46
N GLU A 35 -10.05 -2.37 -9.58
CA GLU A 35 -9.99 -1.12 -8.81
C GLU A 35 -9.41 0.04 -9.67
N TRP A 36 -8.72 -0.30 -10.76
CA TRP A 36 -8.15 0.65 -11.69
C TRP A 36 -9.23 1.38 -12.50
N GLY A 37 -9.48 2.65 -12.15
CA GLY A 37 -10.48 3.51 -12.80
C GLY A 37 -11.73 3.78 -11.96
N ASP A 38 -11.97 2.97 -10.92
CA ASP A 38 -13.03 3.20 -9.93
C ASP A 38 -12.54 4.05 -8.74
N GLY A 39 -11.33 4.61 -8.88
CA GLY A 39 -10.51 5.32 -7.89
C GLY A 39 -11.11 6.59 -7.25
N ARG A 40 -12.44 6.77 -7.34
CA ARG A 40 -13.20 7.77 -6.59
C ARG A 40 -14.10 7.17 -5.50
N ARG A 41 -14.15 5.84 -5.32
CA ARG A 41 -15.12 5.19 -4.42
C ARG A 41 -14.53 4.40 -3.24
N LEU A 42 -13.25 4.54 -2.91
CA LEU A 42 -12.64 3.76 -1.81
C LEU A 42 -12.29 4.59 -0.55
N SER A 43 -12.80 5.83 -0.42
CA SER A 43 -12.73 6.58 0.86
C SER A 43 -13.81 6.18 1.89
N ARG A 44 -14.59 5.15 1.60
CA ARG A 44 -15.51 4.47 2.53
C ARG A 44 -15.04 3.02 2.52
N SER A 45 -14.59 2.38 3.58
CA SER A 45 -15.07 2.46 4.96
C SER A 45 -14.05 1.74 5.85
N VAL A 46 -13.61 2.37 6.93
CA VAL A 46 -13.22 1.64 8.15
C VAL A 46 -13.80 2.42 9.33
N SER A 47 -15.00 2.03 9.72
CA SER A 47 -15.63 2.32 11.01
C SER A 47 -16.75 1.31 11.20
N THR A 48 -16.44 0.16 11.80
CA THR A 48 -17.23 -0.58 12.80
C THR A 48 -16.33 -1.69 13.34
#